data_AF-A0A959FZG2-F1
#
_entry.id   AF-A0A959FZG2-F1
#
_cell.length_a   1.000
_cell.length_b   1.000
_cell.length_c   1.000
_cell.angle_alpha   90.00
_cell.angle_beta   90.00
_cell.angle_gamma   90.00
#
_symmetry.space_group_name_H-M   'P 1'
#
loop_
_entity.id
_entity.type
_entity.pdbx_description
1 polymer ?
#
loop_
_entity_poly.entity_id
_entity_poly.type
_entity_poly.pdbx_seq_one_letter_code
_entity_poly.pdbx_strand_id
1 'polypeptide(L)' 'MSKHGHLHLLKSGLLTLIQDRGRSGFQHLGVPPGGVMDRFSAEVANQLVGNAADSPVLEITMLGPQIRFENLLQIESAGQ' A
#
# COMPACT_ATOMS: atom_id res chain seq x y z
N MET A 1 8.05 -25.42 1.53
CA MET A 1 7.89 -24.18 2.33
C MET A 1 7.54 -23.06 1.36
N SER A 2 6.43 -22.34 1.59
CA SER A 2 6.03 -21.21 0.73
C SER A 2 7.12 -20.13 0.78
N LYS A 3 7.55 -19.64 -0.38
CA LYS A 3 8.53 -18.53 -0.49
C LYS A 3 7.88 -17.15 -0.28
N HIS A 4 6.58 -17.09 -0.02
CA HIS A 4 5.83 -15.86 0.08
C HIS A 4 5.59 -15.51 1.54
N GLY A 5 5.85 -14.26 1.91
CA GLY A 5 5.49 -13.74 3.22
C GLY A 5 3.98 -13.60 3.35
N HIS A 6 3.42 -14.04 4.47
CA HIS A 6 1.99 -13.91 4.76
C HIS A 6 1.75 -12.89 5.89
N LEU A 7 0.71 -12.09 5.72
CA LEU A 7 0.19 -11.18 6.74
C LEU A 7 -1.30 -11.44 6.95
N HIS A 8 -1.74 -11.34 8.19
CA HIS A 8 -3.14 -11.50 8.60
C HIS A 8 -3.66 -10.19 9.16
N LEU A 9 -4.71 -9.65 8.55
CA LEU A 9 -5.43 -8.50 9.11
C LEU A 9 -6.36 -8.97 10.22
N LEU A 10 -6.03 -8.59 11.46
CA LEU A 10 -6.89 -8.82 12.63
C LEU A 10 -7.99 -7.77 12.71
N LYS A 11 -7.69 -6.53 12.30
CA LYS A 11 -8.64 -5.40 12.15
C LYS A 11 -8.20 -4.53 10.97
N SER A 12 -9.16 -4.03 10.20
CA SER A 12 -8.90 -3.20 9.01
C SER A 12 -8.54 -1.75 9.30
N GLY A 13 -8.82 -1.25 10.51
CA GLY A 13 -8.85 0.19 10.75
C GLY A 13 -10.10 0.83 10.12
N LEU A 14 -10.09 2.14 9.88
CA LEU A 14 -11.21 2.83 9.23
C LEU A 14 -11.30 2.46 7.75
N LEU A 15 -10.19 2.57 7.03
CA LEU A 15 -10.06 2.17 5.64
C LEU A 15 -8.59 1.85 5.35
N THR A 16 -8.33 0.61 4.94
CA THR A 16 -7.01 0.17 4.45
C THR A 16 -7.19 -0.40 3.06
N LEU A 17 -6.48 0.15 2.08
CA LEU A 17 -6.56 -0.24 0.67
C LEU A 17 -5.19 -0.65 0.15
N ILE A 18 -5.15 -1.60 -0.78
CA ILE A 18 -3.95 -1.80 -1.62
C ILE A 18 -4.02 -0.74 -2.72
N GLN A 19 -2.97 0.07 -2.84
CA GLN A 19 -2.88 1.13 -3.84
C GLN A 19 -1.53 1.09 -4.57
N ASP A 20 -1.56 1.39 -5.86
CA ASP A 20 -0.41 1.51 -6.75
C ASP A 20 -0.42 2.89 -7.44
N ARG A 21 0.23 3.04 -8.60
CA ARG A 21 0.20 4.30 -9.38
C ARG A 21 -1.14 4.60 -10.05
N GLY A 22 -2.11 3.68 -10.00
CA GLY A 22 -3.40 3.81 -10.65
C GLY A 22 -3.39 3.43 -12.14
N ARG A 23 -4.46 3.82 -12.83
CA ARG A 23 -4.79 3.49 -14.22
C ARG A 23 -5.18 4.74 -15.01
N SER A 24 -4.29 5.73 -15.06
CA SER A 24 -4.47 6.95 -15.85
C SER A 24 -4.62 6.62 -17.35
N GLY A 25 -5.36 7.46 -18.09
CA GLY A 25 -5.57 7.31 -19.53
C GLY A 25 -6.91 6.67 -19.94
N PHE A 26 -7.57 5.96 -19.02
CA PHE A 26 -8.88 5.33 -19.26
C PHE A 26 -10.09 6.20 -18.87
N GLN A 27 -9.86 7.48 -18.55
CA GLN A 27 -10.90 8.42 -18.10
C GLN A 27 -11.99 8.62 -19.16
N HIS A 28 -11.63 8.54 -20.44
CA HIS A 28 -12.57 8.62 -21.56
C HIS A 28 -13.57 7.45 -21.59
N LEU A 29 -13.29 6.36 -20.89
CA LEU A 29 -14.18 5.21 -20.68
C LEU A 29 -14.90 5.25 -19.33
N GLY A 30 -14.78 6.36 -18.58
CA GLY A 30 -15.38 6.50 -17.24
C GLY A 30 -14.60 5.80 -16.13
N VAL A 31 -13.38 5.31 -16.38
CA VAL A 31 -12.56 4.68 -15.34
C VAL A 31 -11.76 5.75 -14.60
N PRO A 32 -11.91 5.89 -13.27
CA PRO A 32 -11.13 6.86 -12.51
C PRO A 32 -9.65 6.44 -12.45
N PRO A 33 -8.71 7.40 -12.37
CA PRO A 33 -7.28 7.09 -12.27
C PRO A 33 -6.96 6.17 -11.08
N GLY A 34 -7.59 6.39 -9.92
CA GLY A 34 -7.29 5.64 -8.70
C GLY A 34 -5.82 5.77 -8.28
N GLY A 35 -5.31 4.76 -7.58
CA GLY A 35 -3.94 4.75 -7.05
C GLY A 35 -3.86 5.48 -5.71
N VAL A 36 -2.63 5.63 -5.23
CA VAL A 36 -2.31 6.28 -3.96
C VAL A 36 -2.76 7.75 -3.93
N MET A 37 -3.33 8.18 -2.80
CA MET A 37 -3.76 9.56 -2.55
C MET A 37 -2.56 10.51 -2.40
N ASP A 38 -1.52 10.08 -1.67
CA ASP A 38 -0.25 10.79 -1.53
C ASP A 38 0.88 9.98 -2.20
N ARG A 39 1.21 10.36 -3.43
CA ARG A 39 2.24 9.69 -4.21
C ARG A 39 3.63 9.85 -3.59
N PHE A 40 3.95 11.00 -3.00
CA PHE A 40 5.27 11.23 -2.43
C PHE A 40 5.51 10.29 -1.24
N SER A 41 4.55 10.20 -0.33
CA SER A 41 4.64 9.29 0.81
C SER A 41 4.75 7.83 0.38
N ALA A 42 3.96 7.39 -0.61
CA ALA A 42 4.05 6.03 -1.14
C ALA A 42 5.42 5.73 -1.77
N GLU A 43 5.96 6.65 -2.57
CA GLU A 43 7.27 6.50 -3.21
C GLU A 43 8.40 6.47 -2.16
N VAL A 44 8.30 7.27 -1.10
CA VAL A 44 9.25 7.27 0.03
C VAL A 44 9.19 5.94 0.79
N ALA A 45 8.00 5.49 1.19
CA ALA A 45 7.84 4.22 1.92
C ALA A 45 8.43 3.04 1.14
N ASN A 46 8.17 2.95 -0.16
CA ASN A 46 8.76 1.93 -1.02
C ASN A 46 10.28 2.01 -1.08
N GLN A 47 10.84 3.20 -1.28
CA GLN A 47 12.29 3.38 -1.38
C GLN A 47 13.01 3.03 -0.06
N LEU A 48 12.42 3.33 1.10
CA LEU A 48 13.00 3.01 2.40
C LEU A 48 13.13 1.50 2.66
N VAL A 49 12.26 0.67 2.05
CA VAL A 49 12.37 -0.80 2.06
C VAL A 49 13.09 -1.38 0.83
N GLY A 50 13.62 -0.52 -0.05
CA GLY A 50 14.35 -0.93 -1.26
C GLY A 50 13.47 -1.42 -2.41
N ASN A 51 12.16 -1.16 -2.38
CA ASN A 51 11.26 -1.48 -3.49
C ASN A 51 11.36 -0.43 -4.61
N ALA A 52 10.88 -0.79 -5.81
CA ALA A 52 10.64 0.20 -6.85
C ALA A 52 9.60 1.22 -6.35
N ALA A 53 9.80 2.50 -6.66
CA ALA A 53 8.98 3.59 -6.14
C ALA A 53 7.47 3.44 -6.45
N ASP A 54 7.14 2.70 -7.52
CA ASP A 54 5.79 2.43 -8.00
C ASP A 54 5.17 1.12 -7.50
N SER A 55 5.85 0.40 -6.61
CA SER A 55 5.34 -0.84 -6.03
C SER A 55 4.04 -0.60 -5.24
N PRO A 56 3.10 -1.56 -5.23
CA PRO A 56 1.87 -1.41 -4.45
C PRO A 56 2.15 -1.30 -2.95
N VAL A 57 1.40 -0.43 -2.26
CA VAL A 57 1.47 -0.20 -0.81
C VAL A 57 0.11 -0.43 -0.15
N LEU A 58 0.12 -0.54 1.18
CA LEU A 58 -1.10 -0.38 1.98
C LEU A 58 -1.31 1.10 2.28
N GLU A 59 -2.36 1.69 1.72
CA GLU A 59 -2.82 3.03 2.06
C GLU A 59 -3.80 2.96 3.23
N ILE A 60 -3.51 3.72 4.29
CA ILE A 60 -4.26 3.72 5.54
C ILE A 60 -4.90 5.09 5.73
N THR A 61 -6.22 5.14 5.89
CA THR A 61 -6.97 6.38 6.15
C THR A 61 -7.34 6.48 7.63
N MET A 62 -6.88 7.54 8.30
CA MET A 62 -7.14 7.87 9.72
C MET A 62 -6.69 6.79 10.73
N LEU A 63 -7.47 5.72 10.90
CA LEU A 63 -7.20 4.66 11.87
C LEU A 63 -6.57 3.45 11.18
N GLY A 64 -5.36 3.08 11.61
CA GLY A 64 -4.61 1.97 11.04
C GLY A 64 -5.11 0.56 11.38
N PRO A 65 -4.70 -0.44 10.59
CA PRO A 65 -5.04 -1.83 10.80
C PRO A 65 -4.25 -2.45 11.96
N GLN A 66 -4.76 -3.57 12.48
CA GLN A 66 -3.98 -4.47 13.33
C GLN A 66 -3.54 -5.65 12.48
N ILE A 67 -2.23 -5.81 12.29
CA ILE A 67 -1.63 -6.82 11.40
C ILE A 67 -0.82 -7.82 12.21
N ARG A 68 -0.98 -9.11 11.92
CA ARG A 68 -0.06 -10.17 12.35
C ARG A 68 0.78 -10.62 11.16
N PHE A 69 2.10 -10.56 11.30
CA PHE A 69 3.03 -11.06 10.29
C PHE A 69 3.45 -12.49 10.64
N GLU A 70 3.35 -13.43 9.69
CA GLU A 70 3.74 -14.83 9.91
C GLU A 70 5.22 -15.09 9.65
N ASN A 71 5.88 -14.14 8.98
CA ASN A 71 7.28 -14.22 8.62
C ASN A 71 7.97 -12.88 8.92
N LEU A 72 9.31 -12.90 8.97
CA LEU A 72 10.10 -11.68 9.06
C LEU A 72 9.87 -10.84 7.80
N LEU A 73 9.44 -9.60 7.97
CA LEU A 73 9.24 -8.63 6.91
C LEU A 73 9.87 -7.30 7.31
N GLN A 74 10.44 -6.60 6.33
CA GLN A 74 10.81 -5.20 6.48
C GLN A 74 9.60 -4.34 6.13
N ILE A 75 9.27 -3.38 7.00
CA ILE A 75 8.12 -2.49 6.83
C ILE A 75 8.56 -1.07 7.10
N GLU A 76 7.99 -0.13 6.37
CA GLU A 76 8.15 1.30 6.58
C GLU A 76 6.80 1.99 6.34
N SER A 77 6.57 3.09 7.05
CA SER A 77 5.39 3.93 6.89
C SER A 77 5.80 5.36 6.59
N ALA A 78 5.12 5.98 5.64
CA ALA A 78 5.23 7.41 5.36
C ALA A 78 3.83 7.98 5.15
N GLY A 79 3.64 9.25 5.52
CA GLY A 79 2.35 9.92 5.53
C GLY A 79 2.37 11.10 6.49
N GLN A 80 1.29 11.89 6.52
CA GLN A 80 1.08 12.97 7.49
C GLN A 80 0.22 12.51 8.67
#